data_AF-A0A660QKC6-F1
#
_entry.id   AF-A0A660QKC6-F1
#
_cell.length_a   1.000
_cell.length_b   1.000
_cell.length_c   1.000
_cell.angle_alpha   90.00
_cell.angle_beta   90.00
_cell.angle_gamma   90.00
#
_symmetry.space_group_name_H-M   'P 1'
#
loop_
_entity.id
_entity.type
_entity.pdbx_description
1 polymer ?
#
loop_
_entity_poly.entity_id
_entity_poly.type
_entity_poly.pdbx_seq_one_letter_code
_entity_poly.pdbx_strand_id
1 'polypeptide(L)'
;MFYFKKSQLFFFFLFLVKYFLFLNKPILNLILLSNITVIIFWFLITALFFLIVLMLWTNAKGAPWLPTPRKKVIRMLQMANVKPEDTVLDLGCGDGRVLLAAARRFKAKAIGIEIDPLKAFWCKILITFLGLRKQVKVICGNFFKEDISAATVVFCYLLQSTNNKLEEKLIQELSPETRVVTNTFIFHS
;
A
#
# COMPACT_ATOMS: atom_id res chain seq x y z
N MET A 1 -53.56 13.54 -65.11
CA MET A 1 -53.43 14.22 -63.80
C MET A 1 -52.93 13.17 -62.80
N PHE A 2 -51.62 13.12 -62.54
CA PHE A 2 -50.99 12.06 -61.75
C PHE A 2 -51.23 12.29 -60.24
N TYR A 3 -52.10 11.47 -59.63
CA TYR A 3 -52.30 11.42 -58.18
C TYR A 3 -51.16 10.64 -57.52
N PHE A 4 -50.11 11.33 -57.06
CA PHE A 4 -49.11 10.71 -56.18
C PHE A 4 -49.73 10.50 -54.79
N LYS A 5 -49.90 9.23 -54.39
CA LYS A 5 -50.50 8.85 -53.09
C LYS A 5 -49.59 9.35 -51.95
N LYS A 6 -50.13 10.11 -51.00
CA LYS A 6 -49.43 10.69 -49.82
C LYS A 6 -48.53 9.69 -49.07
N SER A 7 -48.85 8.40 -49.13
CA SER A 7 -48.03 7.31 -48.57
C SER A 7 -46.70 7.09 -49.29
N GLN A 8 -46.62 7.25 -50.62
CA GLN A 8 -45.37 7.06 -51.37
C GLN A 8 -44.35 8.16 -51.07
N LEU A 9 -44.80 9.39 -50.85
CA LEU A 9 -43.93 10.50 -50.46
C LEU A 9 -43.30 10.27 -49.07
N PHE A 10 -44.05 9.68 -48.14
CA PHE A 10 -43.55 9.32 -46.81
C PHE A 10 -42.49 8.21 -46.87
N PHE A 11 -42.69 7.16 -47.67
CA PHE A 11 -41.68 6.11 -47.84
C PHE A 11 -40.42 6.61 -48.56
N PHE A 12 -40.57 7.51 -49.54
CA PHE A 12 -39.45 8.15 -50.21
C PHE A 12 -38.65 9.05 -49.25
N PHE A 13 -39.32 9.81 -48.39
CA PHE A 13 -38.67 10.58 -47.33
C PHE A 13 -37.90 9.68 -46.34
N LEU A 14 -38.51 8.59 -45.88
CA LEU A 14 -37.84 7.60 -45.02
C LEU A 14 -36.63 6.95 -45.70
N PHE A 15 -36.73 6.68 -47.02
CA PHE A 15 -35.62 6.17 -47.81
C PHE A 15 -34.48 7.18 -47.88
N LEU A 16 -34.77 8.46 -48.16
CA LEU A 16 -33.77 9.54 -48.18
C LEU A 16 -33.09 9.71 -46.81
N VAL A 17 -33.85 9.65 -45.71
CA VAL A 17 -33.29 9.72 -44.36
C VAL A 17 -32.37 8.52 -44.09
N LYS A 18 -32.79 7.29 -44.43
CA LYS A 18 -31.94 6.09 -44.27
C LYS A 18 -30.69 6.13 -45.16
N TYR A 19 -30.82 6.61 -46.39
CA TYR A 19 -29.72 6.75 -47.34
C TYR A 19 -28.71 7.81 -46.88
N PHE A 20 -29.20 8.96 -46.40
CA PHE A 20 -28.37 9.99 -45.79
C PHE A 20 -27.64 9.49 -44.55
N LEU A 21 -28.33 8.77 -43.65
CA LEU A 21 -27.69 8.13 -42.49
C LEU A 21 -26.65 7.09 -42.92
N PHE A 22 -26.93 6.29 -43.95
CA PHE A 22 -25.99 5.30 -44.47
C PHE A 22 -24.72 5.93 -45.05
N LEU A 23 -24.84 7.03 -45.81
CA LEU A 23 -23.70 7.78 -46.35
C LEU A 23 -22.85 8.43 -45.25
N ASN A 24 -23.45 8.87 -44.15
CA ASN A 24 -22.76 9.55 -43.05
C ASN A 24 -22.29 8.60 -41.92
N LYS A 25 -22.74 7.34 -41.89
CA LYS A 25 -22.28 6.31 -40.93
C LYS A 25 -20.75 6.22 -40.77
N PRO A 26 -19.92 6.18 -41.84
CA PRO A 26 -18.47 6.09 -41.68
C PRO A 26 -17.88 7.33 -41.00
N ILE A 27 -18.40 8.52 -41.29
CA ILE A 27 -17.97 9.79 -40.68
C ILE A 27 -18.34 9.82 -39.19
N LEU A 28 -19.56 9.41 -38.85
CA LEU A 28 -20.02 9.32 -37.46
C LEU A 28 -19.18 8.32 -36.65
N ASN A 29 -18.86 7.16 -37.23
CA ASN A 29 -17.98 6.17 -36.63
C ASN A 29 -16.55 6.71 -36.42
N LEU A 30 -16.02 7.50 -37.36
CA LEU A 30 -14.70 8.11 -37.23
C LEU A 30 -14.65 9.14 -36.08
N ILE A 31 -15.70 9.95 -35.92
CA ILE A 31 -15.84 10.91 -34.82
C ILE A 31 -16.01 10.19 -33.46
N LEU A 32 -16.77 9.08 -33.44
CA LEU A 32 -16.93 8.27 -32.23
C LEU A 32 -15.62 7.59 -31.83
N LEU A 33 -14.89 7.02 -32.79
CA LEU A 33 -13.59 6.39 -32.55
C LEU A 33 -12.55 7.40 -32.06
N SER A 34 -12.50 8.62 -32.62
CA SER A 34 -11.58 9.65 -32.17
C SER A 34 -11.89 10.14 -30.75
N ASN A 35 -13.16 10.23 -30.37
CA ASN A 35 -13.54 10.57 -28.99
C ASN A 35 -13.16 9.47 -28.00
N ILE A 36 -13.33 8.19 -28.38
CA ILE A 36 -12.93 7.05 -27.53
C ILE A 36 -11.42 7.02 -27.33
N THR A 37 -10.61 7.24 -28.38
CA THR A 37 -9.14 7.24 -28.23
C THR A 37 -8.66 8.40 -27.37
N VAL A 38 -9.27 9.58 -27.46
CA VAL A 38 -8.97 10.72 -26.59
C VAL A 38 -9.32 10.42 -25.13
N ILE A 39 -10.47 9.80 -24.86
CA ILE A 39 -10.87 9.39 -23.50
C ILE A 39 -9.88 8.37 -22.93
N ILE A 40 -9.51 7.35 -23.70
CA ILE A 40 -8.52 6.34 -23.28
C ILE A 40 -7.17 7.00 -23.00
N PHE A 41 -6.73 7.92 -23.84
CA PHE A 41 -5.48 8.65 -23.65
C PHE A 41 -5.46 9.42 -22.33
N TRP A 42 -6.50 10.20 -22.04
CA TRP A 42 -6.61 10.94 -20.77
C TRP A 42 -6.76 10.01 -19.56
N PHE A 43 -7.46 8.89 -19.69
CA PHE A 43 -7.53 7.87 -18.65
C PHE A 43 -6.15 7.27 -18.35
N LEU A 44 -5.35 6.95 -19.38
CA LEU A 44 -3.99 6.44 -19.21
C LEU A 44 -3.07 7.49 -18.57
N ILE A 45 -3.16 8.76 -18.98
CA ILE A 45 -2.37 9.86 -18.39
C ILE A 45 -2.74 10.06 -16.91
N THR A 46 -4.02 10.06 -16.57
CA THR A 46 -4.47 10.21 -15.17
C THR A 46 -4.09 9.02 -14.32
N ALA A 47 -4.21 7.79 -14.84
CA ALA A 47 -3.74 6.58 -14.17
C ALA A 47 -2.22 6.62 -13.93
N LEU A 48 -1.44 7.04 -14.93
CA LEU A 48 0.02 7.20 -14.82
C LEU A 48 0.39 8.28 -13.79
N PHE A 49 -0.28 9.44 -13.82
CA PHE A 49 -0.10 10.50 -12.83
C PHE A 49 -0.37 9.98 -11.42
N PHE A 50 -1.46 9.23 -11.22
CA PHE A 50 -1.80 8.64 -9.93
C PHE A 50 -0.74 7.63 -9.46
N LEU A 51 -0.22 6.79 -10.36
CA LEU A 51 0.89 5.88 -10.07
C LEU A 51 2.16 6.63 -9.66
N ILE A 52 2.51 7.71 -10.36
CA ILE A 52 3.66 8.55 -10.02
C ILE A 52 3.47 9.19 -8.64
N VAL A 53 2.29 9.75 -8.35
CA VAL A 53 1.96 10.32 -7.03
C VAL A 53 2.07 9.27 -5.93
N LEU A 54 1.58 8.04 -6.15
CA LEU A 54 1.74 6.94 -5.20
C LEU A 54 3.21 6.59 -4.97
N MET A 55 4.03 6.53 -6.02
CA MET A 55 5.48 6.28 -5.90
C MET A 55 6.21 7.40 -5.16
N LEU A 56 5.90 8.66 -5.48
CA LEU A 56 6.48 9.83 -4.80
C LEU A 56 6.07 9.88 -3.33
N TRP A 57 4.82 9.55 -3.01
CA TRP A 57 4.33 9.45 -1.63
C TRP A 57 5.09 8.41 -0.82
N THR A 58 5.43 7.27 -1.43
CA THR A 58 6.26 6.25 -0.77
C THR A 58 7.70 6.70 -0.56
N ASN A 59 8.33 7.31 -1.58
CA ASN A 59 9.73 7.74 -1.51
C ASN A 59 9.97 8.89 -0.53
N ALA A 60 8.99 9.78 -0.32
CA ALA A 60 9.14 10.94 0.55
C ALA A 60 9.27 10.59 2.05
N LYS A 61 8.94 9.36 2.47
CA LYS A 61 8.88 8.98 3.89
C LYS A 61 9.63 7.69 4.26
N GLY A 62 10.21 6.98 3.30
CA GLY A 62 10.99 5.76 3.55
C GLY A 62 11.02 4.79 2.37
N ALA A 63 11.52 3.58 2.63
CA ALA A 63 11.61 2.51 1.65
C ALA A 63 10.24 2.15 1.03
N PRO A 64 10.19 1.64 -0.22
CA PRO A 64 8.96 1.10 -0.79
C PRO A 64 8.40 -0.02 0.09
N TRP A 65 7.09 -0.02 0.30
CA TRP A 65 6.43 -1.00 1.16
C TRP A 65 6.43 -2.38 0.49
N LEU A 66 7.32 -3.27 0.94
CA LEU A 66 7.40 -4.66 0.49
C LEU A 66 7.33 -5.59 1.70
N PRO A 67 6.18 -6.21 2.02
CA PRO A 67 6.04 -6.74 3.36
C PRO A 67 6.64 -8.15 3.49
N THR A 68 7.40 -8.41 4.56
CA THR A 68 8.04 -9.71 4.85
C THR A 68 7.02 -10.85 4.86
N PRO A 69 7.17 -11.95 4.09
CA PRO A 69 6.21 -13.06 4.09
C PRO A 69 5.96 -13.61 5.50
N ARG A 70 4.69 -13.89 5.84
CA ARG A 70 4.28 -14.30 7.21
C ARG A 70 5.08 -15.49 7.76
N LYS A 71 5.39 -16.48 6.92
CA LYS A 71 6.23 -17.63 7.31
C LYS A 71 7.66 -17.20 7.69
N LYS A 72 8.23 -16.22 6.97
CA LYS A 72 9.55 -15.67 7.26
C LYS A 72 9.52 -14.85 8.56
N VAL A 73 8.48 -14.04 8.78
CA VAL A 73 8.28 -13.31 10.06
C VAL A 73 8.32 -14.27 11.24
N ILE A 74 7.55 -15.37 11.19
CA ILE A 74 7.52 -16.36 12.28
C ILE A 74 8.92 -16.95 12.52
N ARG A 75 9.63 -17.35 11.46
CA ARG A 75 11.00 -17.89 11.58
C ARG A 75 11.97 -16.89 12.19
N MET A 76 11.90 -15.63 11.80
CA MET A 76 12.74 -14.57 12.36
C MET A 76 12.47 -14.35 13.86
N LEU A 77 11.21 -14.33 14.27
CA LEU A 77 10.85 -14.25 15.69
C LEU A 77 11.28 -15.50 16.47
N GLN A 78 11.26 -16.68 15.85
CA GLN A 78 11.83 -17.91 16.44
C GLN A 78 13.35 -17.83 16.57
N MET A 79 14.05 -17.32 15.56
CA MET A 79 15.50 -17.13 15.59
C MET A 79 15.92 -16.15 16.70
N ALA A 80 15.13 -15.09 16.91
CA ALA A 80 15.31 -14.17 18.03
C ALA A 80 14.88 -14.75 19.39
N ASN A 81 14.43 -16.02 19.42
CA ASN A 81 13.95 -16.70 20.61
C ASN A 81 12.93 -15.86 21.39
N VAL A 82 11.92 -15.32 20.69
CA VAL A 82 10.90 -14.47 21.32
C VAL A 82 10.09 -15.29 22.32
N LYS A 83 9.92 -14.75 23.52
CA LYS A 83 9.19 -15.36 24.63
C LYS A 83 8.01 -14.47 25.09
N PRO A 84 7.06 -14.98 25.90
CA PRO A 84 5.92 -14.19 26.39
C PRO A 84 6.30 -12.94 27.19
N GLU A 85 7.43 -12.96 27.88
CA GLU A 85 7.99 -11.83 28.63
C GLU A 85 8.58 -10.73 27.74
N ASP A 86 8.82 -11.02 26.46
CA ASP A 86 9.45 -10.08 25.55
C ASP A 86 8.52 -8.91 25.17
N THR A 87 9.15 -7.76 24.93
CA THR A 87 8.57 -6.63 24.22
C THR A 87 9.22 -6.53 22.85
N VAL A 88 8.47 -6.97 21.83
CA VAL A 88 8.91 -6.96 20.43
C VAL A 88 8.62 -5.58 19.81
N LEU A 89 9.66 -4.91 19.34
CA LEU A 89 9.55 -3.65 18.61
C LEU A 89 9.68 -3.89 17.10
N ASP A 90 8.74 -3.38 16.32
CA ASP A 90 8.76 -3.41 14.85
C ASP A 90 8.92 -1.99 14.29
N LEU A 91 10.10 -1.72 13.73
CA LEU A 91 10.48 -0.41 13.19
C LEU A 91 10.03 -0.30 11.73
N GLY A 92 8.96 0.47 11.48
CA GLY A 92 8.29 0.50 10.18
C GLY A 92 7.25 -0.62 10.04
N CYS A 93 6.33 -0.71 11.01
CA CYS A 93 5.50 -1.91 11.19
C CYS A 93 4.48 -2.20 10.07
N GLY A 94 4.23 -1.26 9.15
CA GLY A 94 3.45 -1.48 7.94
C GLY A 94 2.04 -1.99 8.21
N ASP A 95 1.74 -3.23 7.77
CA ASP A 95 0.43 -3.88 7.97
C ASP A 95 0.30 -4.61 9.32
N GLY A 96 1.28 -4.45 10.21
CA GLY A 96 1.26 -4.97 11.57
C GLY A 96 1.45 -6.48 11.66
N ARG A 97 1.84 -7.17 10.58
CA ARG A 97 1.96 -8.64 10.57
C ARG A 97 2.96 -9.17 11.61
N VAL A 98 4.03 -8.43 11.91
CA VAL A 98 5.01 -8.79 12.95
C VAL A 98 4.36 -8.66 14.32
N LEU A 99 3.67 -7.54 14.57
CA LEU A 99 2.95 -7.30 15.82
C LEU A 99 1.92 -8.39 16.11
N LEU A 100 1.13 -8.77 15.10
CA LEU A 100 0.15 -9.84 15.21
C LEU A 100 0.80 -11.20 15.45
N ALA A 101 1.94 -11.48 14.80
CA ALA A 101 2.67 -12.72 15.02
C ALA A 101 3.24 -12.79 16.44
N ALA A 102 3.92 -11.75 16.90
CA ALA A 102 4.45 -11.63 18.26
C ALA A 102 3.35 -11.86 19.31
N ALA A 103 2.25 -11.12 19.20
CA ALA A 103 1.13 -11.20 20.14
C ALA A 103 0.42 -12.57 20.11
N ARG A 104 0.00 -13.04 18.92
CA ARG A 104 -0.86 -14.23 18.84
C ARG A 104 -0.09 -15.53 19.02
N ARG A 105 1.12 -15.63 18.47
CA ARG A 105 1.92 -16.86 18.45
C ARG A 105 2.86 -16.97 19.64
N PHE A 106 3.56 -15.89 19.97
CA PHE A 106 4.58 -15.90 21.04
C PHE A 106 4.08 -15.35 22.37
N LYS A 107 2.87 -14.77 22.39
CA LYS A 107 2.27 -14.13 23.58
C LYS A 107 3.12 -12.98 24.13
N ALA A 108 4.05 -12.47 23.33
CA ALA A 108 4.87 -11.31 23.66
C ALA A 108 4.05 -10.02 23.56
N LYS A 109 4.48 -8.98 24.26
CA LYS A 109 4.02 -7.60 23.98
C LYS A 109 4.63 -7.15 22.65
N ALA A 110 3.92 -6.29 21.92
CA ALA A 110 4.42 -5.76 20.67
C ALA A 110 4.19 -4.25 20.56
N ILE A 111 5.18 -3.53 20.07
CA ILE A 111 5.12 -2.11 19.77
C ILE A 111 5.50 -1.93 18.31
N GLY A 112 4.64 -1.28 17.52
CA GLY A 112 4.94 -0.93 16.14
C GLY A 112 5.07 0.58 16.00
N ILE A 113 6.11 1.04 15.31
CA ILE A 113 6.24 2.44 14.91
C ILE A 113 6.08 2.53 13.40
N GLU A 114 5.17 3.37 12.94
CA GLU A 114 4.89 3.56 11.51
C GLU A 114 4.76 5.05 11.18
N ILE A 115 5.46 5.50 10.15
CA ILE A 115 5.50 6.90 9.74
C ILE A 115 4.29 7.28 8.87
N ASP A 116 3.71 6.30 8.17
CA ASP A 116 2.51 6.47 7.37
C ASP A 116 1.25 6.46 8.26
N PRO A 117 0.56 7.61 8.41
CA PRO A 117 -0.59 7.71 9.30
C PRO A 117 -1.75 6.79 8.89
N LEU A 118 -1.91 6.49 7.59
CA LEU A 118 -2.98 5.63 7.11
C LEU A 118 -2.71 4.17 7.51
N LYS A 119 -1.47 3.70 7.38
CA LYS A 119 -1.08 2.35 7.81
C LYS A 119 -1.14 2.20 9.32
N ALA A 120 -0.63 3.20 10.05
CA ALA A 120 -0.71 3.22 11.51
C ALA A 120 -2.17 3.18 11.99
N PHE A 121 -3.05 3.96 11.37
CA PHE A 121 -4.48 3.97 11.67
C PHE A 121 -5.15 2.62 11.36
N TRP A 122 -4.86 2.04 10.19
CA TRP A 122 -5.35 0.71 9.82
C TRP A 122 -4.91 -0.37 10.82
N CYS A 123 -3.65 -0.37 11.22
CA CYS A 123 -3.13 -1.29 12.23
C CYS A 123 -3.82 -1.12 13.59
N LYS A 124 -4.06 0.12 14.04
CA LYS A 124 -4.81 0.40 15.27
C LYS A 124 -6.23 -0.15 15.22
N ILE A 125 -6.92 0.00 14.09
CA ILE A 125 -8.25 -0.58 13.87
C ILE A 125 -8.17 -2.11 13.95
N LEU A 126 -7.25 -2.72 13.22
CA LEU A 126 -7.10 -4.18 13.14
C LEU A 126 -6.83 -4.81 14.52
N ILE A 127 -5.90 -4.26 15.31
CA ILE A 127 -5.63 -4.77 16.67
C ILE A 127 -6.80 -4.56 17.63
N THR A 128 -7.64 -3.54 17.38
CA THR A 128 -8.87 -3.30 18.15
C THR A 128 -9.90 -4.38 17.86
N PHE A 129 -10.19 -4.63 16.59
CA PHE A 129 -11.12 -5.69 16.18
C PHE A 129 -10.67 -7.10 16.62
N LEU A 130 -9.36 -7.34 16.68
CA LEU A 130 -8.80 -8.62 17.12
C LEU A 130 -8.66 -8.73 18.65
N GLY A 131 -9.05 -7.71 19.43
CA GLY A 131 -8.97 -7.74 20.90
C GLY A 131 -7.54 -7.68 21.46
N LEU A 132 -6.57 -7.22 20.66
CA LEU A 132 -5.14 -7.26 21.00
C LEU A 132 -4.61 -5.97 21.62
N ARG A 133 -5.44 -4.96 21.87
CA ARG A 133 -5.01 -3.63 22.38
C ARG A 133 -4.26 -3.67 23.72
N LYS A 134 -4.47 -4.71 24.54
CA LYS A 134 -3.75 -4.88 25.82
C LYS A 134 -2.30 -5.35 25.62
N GLN A 135 -2.00 -5.96 24.48
CA GLN A 135 -0.72 -6.60 24.18
C GLN A 135 0.04 -5.88 23.06
N VAL A 136 -0.68 -5.19 22.16
CA VAL A 136 -0.11 -4.51 20.99
C VAL A 136 -0.38 -3.01 21.07
N LYS A 137 0.68 -2.21 20.88
CA LYS A 137 0.62 -0.75 20.73
C LYS A 137 1.15 -0.36 19.36
N VAL A 138 0.52 0.63 18.73
CA VAL A 138 0.97 1.21 17.46
C VAL A 138 1.15 2.70 17.64
N ILE A 139 2.33 3.20 17.30
CA ILE A 139 2.75 4.60 17.36
C ILE A 139 2.83 5.11 15.91
N CYS A 140 2.13 6.21 15.64
CA CYS A 140 2.23 6.90 14.36
C CYS A 140 3.33 7.95 14.50
N GLY A 141 4.52 7.69 13.97
CA GLY A 141 5.70 8.49 14.28
C GLY A 141 6.93 8.09 13.49
N ASN A 142 7.96 8.91 13.61
CA ASN A 142 9.28 8.61 13.06
C ASN A 142 10.07 7.85 14.13
N PHE A 143 10.41 6.59 13.87
CA PHE A 143 11.13 5.77 14.84
C PHE A 143 12.51 6.31 15.23
N PHE A 144 13.14 7.20 14.43
CA PHE A 144 14.37 7.87 14.84
C PHE A 144 14.17 8.81 16.04
N LYS A 145 12.93 9.27 16.29
CA LYS A 145 12.58 10.21 17.36
C LYS A 145 11.86 9.57 18.54
N GLU A 146 11.35 8.35 18.37
CA GLU A 146 10.65 7.63 19.43
C GLU A 146 11.67 6.94 20.35
N ASP A 147 11.32 6.83 21.63
CA ASP A 147 12.07 6.03 22.60
C ASP A 147 11.90 4.54 22.30
N ILE A 148 13.02 3.83 22.12
CA ILE A 148 13.03 2.38 21.84
C ILE A 148 13.57 1.54 22.99
N SER A 149 13.93 2.15 24.11
CA SER A 149 14.64 1.50 25.23
C SER A 149 13.89 0.35 25.89
N ALA A 150 12.55 0.35 25.83
CA ALA A 150 11.72 -0.71 26.40
C ALA A 150 11.75 -2.04 25.61
N ALA A 151 12.40 -2.08 24.44
CA ALA A 151 12.41 -3.26 23.58
C ALA A 151 13.43 -4.31 24.01
N THR A 152 12.99 -5.57 24.15
CA THR A 152 13.88 -6.72 24.39
C THR A 152 14.19 -7.51 23.10
N VAL A 153 13.38 -7.30 22.06
CA VAL A 153 13.61 -7.81 20.70
C VAL A 153 13.23 -6.72 19.70
N VAL A 154 14.10 -6.45 18.74
CA VAL A 154 13.84 -5.50 17.65
C VAL A 154 13.80 -6.25 16.32
N PHE A 155 12.73 -6.02 15.55
CA PHE A 155 12.56 -6.51 14.19
C PHE A 155 12.80 -5.36 13.20
N CYS A 156 13.70 -5.59 12.26
CA CYS A 156 14.07 -4.62 11.23
C CYS A 156 13.87 -5.20 9.82
N TYR A 157 13.08 -4.53 9.00
CA TYR A 157 13.09 -4.72 7.55
C TYR A 157 13.10 -3.37 6.85
N LEU A 158 14.31 -2.80 6.71
CA LEU A 158 14.57 -1.46 6.23
C LEU A 158 15.66 -1.48 5.16
N LEU A 159 15.89 -0.37 4.47
CA LEU A 159 17.01 -0.22 3.53
C LEU A 159 18.35 -0.17 4.28
N GLN A 160 19.44 -0.59 3.63
CA GLN A 160 20.80 -0.51 4.20
C GLN A 160 21.13 0.90 4.71
N SER A 161 20.81 1.94 3.94
CA SER A 161 21.06 3.34 4.33
C SER A 161 20.26 3.77 5.57
N THR A 162 19.12 3.15 5.82
CA THR A 162 18.32 3.35 7.04
C THR A 162 18.94 2.60 8.22
N ASN A 163 19.36 1.35 8.02
CA ASN A 163 20.06 0.57 9.05
C ASN A 163 21.34 1.27 9.52
N ASN A 164 22.16 1.80 8.60
CA ASN A 164 23.39 2.51 8.96
C ASN A 164 23.13 3.73 9.86
N LYS A 165 21.99 4.42 9.68
CA LYS A 165 21.59 5.55 10.55
C LYS A 165 20.99 5.09 11.87
N LEU A 166 20.42 3.90 11.89
CA LEU A 166 19.72 3.33 13.03
C LEU A 166 20.69 2.69 14.02
N GLU A 167 21.84 2.21 13.55
CA GLU A 167 22.88 1.52 14.34
C GLU A 167 23.26 2.27 15.61
N GLU A 168 23.61 3.56 15.50
CA GLU A 168 23.97 4.40 16.65
C GLU A 168 22.84 4.49 17.69
N LYS A 169 21.60 4.66 17.23
CA LYS A 169 20.42 4.71 18.10
C LYS A 169 20.18 3.38 18.82
N LEU A 170 20.36 2.25 18.13
CA LEU A 170 20.22 0.92 18.74
C LEU A 170 21.24 0.73 19.86
N ILE A 171 22.50 1.14 19.62
CA ILE A 171 23.59 1.04 20.60
C ILE A 171 23.34 1.95 21.81
N GLN A 172 22.82 3.15 21.58
CA GLN A 172 22.60 4.14 22.65
C GLN A 172 21.38 3.84 23.53
N GLU A 173 20.30 3.33 22.95
CA GLU A 173 19.01 3.23 23.65
C GLU A 173 18.65 1.81 24.11
N LEU A 174 19.20 0.77 23.50
CA LEU A 174 18.84 -0.61 23.84
C LEU A 174 19.75 -1.21 24.91
N SER A 175 19.18 -2.13 25.69
CA SER A 175 19.99 -2.98 26.57
C SER A 175 20.97 -3.83 25.74
N PRO A 176 22.19 -4.09 26.23
CA PRO A 176 23.13 -5.03 25.59
C PRO A 176 22.56 -6.44 25.36
N GLU A 177 21.50 -6.82 26.09
CA GLU A 177 20.82 -8.12 25.99
C GLU A 177 19.72 -8.13 24.92
N THR A 178 19.39 -6.97 24.35
CA THR A 178 18.35 -6.85 23.33
C THR A 178 18.77 -7.55 22.05
N ARG A 179 17.90 -8.42 21.54
CA ARG A 179 18.15 -9.17 20.31
C ARG A 179 17.61 -8.40 19.12
N VAL A 180 18.45 -8.15 18.13
CA VAL A 180 18.03 -7.48 16.89
C VAL A 180 18.00 -8.49 15.75
N VAL A 181 16.87 -8.59 15.06
CA VAL A 181 16.72 -9.46 13.88
C VAL A 181 16.41 -8.62 12.65
N THR A 182 17.24 -8.74 11.62
CA THR A 182 17.08 -8.00 10.37
C THR A 182 16.71 -8.93 9.21
N ASN A 183 15.96 -8.43 8.25
CA ASN A 183 15.69 -9.12 6.98
C ASN A 183 16.47 -8.43 5.86
N THR A 184 17.26 -9.23 5.12
CA THR A 184 18.11 -8.83 3.99
C THR A 184 19.34 -7.99 4.35
N PHE A 185 19.19 -6.87 5.05
CA PHE A 185 20.27 -5.91 5.29
C PHE A 185 20.80 -6.01 6.72
N ILE A 186 22.12 -5.97 6.89
CA ILE A 186 22.81 -6.18 8.19
C ILE A 186 23.31 -4.87 8.79
N PHE A 187 23.60 -4.89 10.09
CA PHE A 187 24.43 -3.88 10.76
C PHE A 187 25.90 -4.26 10.61
N HIS A 188 26.81 -3.29 10.65
CA HIS A 188 28.23 -3.50 10.32
C HIS A 188 29.18 -3.30 11.51
N SER A 189 28.66 -2.96 12.69
CA SER A 189 29.40 -2.81 13.95
C SER A 189 30.00 -4.11 14.48
#